data_AF-A0AAV4EWY6-F1
#
_entry.id   AF-A0AAV4EWY6-F1
#
_cell.length_a   1.000
_cell.length_b   1.000
_cell.length_c   1.000
_cell.angle_alpha   90.00
_cell.angle_beta   90.00
_cell.angle_gamma   90.00
#
_symmetry.space_group_name_H-M   'P 1'
#
loop_
_entity.id
_entity.type
_entity.pdbx_description
1 polymer ?
#
loop_
_entity_poly.entity_id
_entity_poly.type
_entity_poly.pdbx_seq_one_letter_code
_entity_poly.pdbx_strand_id
1 'polypeptide(L)'
;MTTDVSLEGWGSNLMIESGYQAQGFWDLDMMGKSSNHREITAVYLSLISFLPNIKGKSVQVLIDNVFTAAYINFQGGQSLKLSEVATKIWSLTLRHNITIKAKHLAGTVFTLAPEYHENVPKSII
;
A
#
# COMPACT_ATOMS: atom_id res chain seq x y z
N MET A 1 4.57 -0.01 5.42
CA MET A 1 4.69 0.25 3.97
C MET A 1 3.86 1.47 3.65
N THR A 2 4.35 2.38 2.82
CA THR A 2 3.60 3.53 2.27
C THR A 2 3.47 3.38 0.76
N THR A 3 2.44 3.98 0.17
CA THR A 3 2.25 4.07 -1.28
C THR A 3 2.09 5.52 -1.69
N ASP A 4 2.67 5.89 -2.81
CA ASP A 4 2.51 7.19 -3.45
C ASP A 4 1.99 6.96 -4.88
N VAL A 5 1.00 7.74 -5.30
CA VAL A 5 0.27 7.50 -6.55
C VAL A 5 0.11 8.82 -7.30
N SER A 6 0.53 8.80 -8.57
CA SER A 6 0.33 9.90 -9.51
C SER A 6 -0.58 9.48 -10.67
N LEU A 7 -0.77 10.40 -11.62
CA LEU A 7 -1.48 10.10 -12.87
C LEU A 7 -0.68 9.19 -13.81
N GLU A 8 0.64 9.16 -13.67
CA GLU A 8 1.59 8.47 -14.55
C GLU A 8 2.12 7.17 -13.94
N GLY A 9 2.11 7.05 -12.60
CA GLY A 9 2.66 5.86 -11.96
C GLY A 9 2.36 5.74 -10.47
N TRP A 10 3.12 4.83 -9.86
CA TRP A 10 3.10 4.57 -8.43
C TRP A 10 4.52 4.40 -7.89
N GLY A 11 4.66 4.70 -6.61
CA GLY A 11 5.82 4.42 -5.79
C GLY A 11 5.41 3.79 -4.47
N SER A 12 6.35 3.12 -3.82
CA SER A 12 6.12 2.52 -2.52
C SER A 12 7.41 2.36 -1.75
N ASN A 13 7.32 2.56 -0.44
CA ASN A 13 8.42 2.37 0.48
C ASN A 13 8.06 1.27 1.50
N LEU A 14 8.90 0.25 1.58
CA LEU A 14 8.87 -0.74 2.64
C LEU A 14 9.86 -0.34 3.74
N MET A 15 9.30 0.11 4.85
CA MET A 15 10.05 0.48 6.03
C MET A 15 10.38 -0.77 6.85
N ILE A 16 11.57 -1.31 6.59
CA ILE A 16 12.28 -2.30 7.40
C ILE A 16 13.73 -1.79 7.55
N GLU A 17 14.57 -2.45 8.37
CA GLU A 17 15.92 -1.97 8.70
C GLU A 17 16.78 -1.54 7.49
N SER A 18 16.64 -2.22 6.36
CA SER A 18 17.39 -1.91 5.14
C SER A 18 16.71 -0.95 4.16
N GLY A 19 15.46 -0.52 4.42
CA GLY A 19 14.67 0.41 3.59
C GLY A 19 14.55 0.02 2.10
N TYR A 20 13.45 -0.61 1.69
CA TYR A 20 13.25 -1.00 0.28
C TYR A 20 12.27 -0.05 -0.42
N GLN A 21 12.52 0.20 -1.71
CA GLN A 21 11.66 1.02 -2.56
C GLN A 21 11.24 0.24 -3.80
N ALA A 22 10.03 0.49 -4.29
CA ALA A 22 9.52 -0.03 -5.54
C ALA A 22 8.68 1.04 -6.24
N GLN A 23 8.72 1.05 -7.57
CA GLN A 23 7.95 2.00 -8.37
C GLN A 23 7.69 1.46 -9.77
N GLY A 24 6.72 2.03 -10.47
CA GLY A 24 6.43 1.71 -11.85
C GLY A 24 5.49 2.71 -12.50
N PHE A 25 5.36 2.59 -13.82
CA PHE A 25 4.46 3.42 -14.61
C PHE A 25 3.14 2.72 -14.89
N TRP A 26 2.10 3.51 -15.08
CA TRP A 26 0.80 3.06 -15.55
C TRP A 26 0.81 2.84 -17.06
N ASP A 27 0.07 1.82 -17.50
CA ASP A 27 -0.33 1.76 -18.89
C ASP A 27 -1.46 2.78 -19.17
N LEU A 28 -1.77 2.97 -20.45
CA LEU A 28 -2.79 3.94 -20.88
C LEU A 28 -4.18 3.65 -20.27
N ASP A 29 -4.52 2.39 -20.01
CA ASP A 29 -5.79 2.03 -19.39
C ASP A 29 -5.84 2.48 -17.92
N MET A 30 -4.76 2.23 -17.17
CA MET A 30 -4.64 2.59 -15.76
C MET A 30 -4.55 4.11 -15.54
N MET A 31 -3.89 4.84 -16.45
CA MET A 31 -3.92 6.31 -16.46
C MET A 31 -5.35 6.85 -16.56
N GLY A 32 -6.24 6.17 -17.31
CA GLY A 32 -7.65 6.53 -17.45
C GLY A 32 -8.56 6.12 -16.28
N LYS A 33 -8.07 5.36 -15.30
CA LYS A 33 -8.88 4.95 -14.13
C LYS A 33 -9.06 6.09 -13.13
N SER A 34 -9.90 5.87 -12.12
CA SER A 34 -10.05 6.82 -11.01
C SER A 34 -8.85 6.75 -10.06
N SER A 35 -8.65 7.81 -9.27
CA SER A 35 -7.61 7.84 -8.23
C SER A 35 -7.74 6.65 -7.27
N ASN A 36 -8.95 6.38 -6.74
CA ASN A 36 -9.20 5.22 -5.87
C ASN A 36 -8.77 3.87 -6.50
N HIS A 37 -8.94 3.71 -7.81
CA HIS A 37 -8.54 2.49 -8.50
C HIS A 37 -7.02 2.38 -8.61
N ARG A 38 -6.33 3.47 -8.92
CA ARG A 38 -4.86 3.53 -8.92
C ARG A 38 -4.31 3.29 -7.52
N GLU A 39 -4.89 3.88 -6.49
CA GLU A 39 -4.49 3.71 -5.08
C GLU A 39 -4.51 2.25 -4.62
N ILE A 40 -5.65 1.57 -4.78
CA ILE A 40 -5.73 0.16 -4.38
C ILE A 40 -4.84 -0.75 -5.24
N THR A 41 -4.64 -0.39 -6.51
CA THR A 41 -3.74 -1.13 -7.40
C THR A 41 -2.27 -0.93 -7.02
N ALA A 42 -1.88 0.28 -6.63
CA ALA A 42 -0.53 0.55 -6.13
C ALA A 42 -0.22 -0.32 -4.92
N VAL A 43 -1.13 -0.44 -3.95
CA VAL A 43 -0.95 -1.36 -2.81
C VAL A 43 -0.72 -2.80 -3.25
N TYR A 44 -1.51 -3.28 -4.22
CA TYR A 44 -1.34 -4.62 -4.76
C TYR A 44 0.05 -4.84 -5.39
N LEU A 45 0.51 -3.89 -6.21
CA LEU A 45 1.83 -3.96 -6.86
C LEU A 45 2.98 -3.83 -5.87
N SER A 46 2.84 -3.03 -4.83
CA SER A 46 3.81 -2.94 -3.74
C SER A 46 3.96 -4.28 -3.00
N LEU A 47 2.85 -4.95 -2.68
CA LEU A 47 2.89 -6.27 -2.04
C LEU A 47 3.59 -7.31 -2.90
N ILE A 48 3.38 -7.28 -4.22
CA ILE A 48 4.11 -8.15 -5.16
C ILE A 48 5.60 -7.83 -5.16
N SER A 49 5.94 -6.54 -5.25
CA SER A 49 7.34 -6.09 -5.37
C SER A 49 8.15 -6.42 -4.13
N PHE A 50 7.52 -6.35 -2.96
CA PHE A 50 8.16 -6.64 -1.68
C PHE A 50 7.94 -8.07 -1.20
N LEU A 51 7.33 -8.94 -2.00
CA LEU A 51 6.96 -10.28 -1.60
C LEU A 51 8.11 -11.09 -0.97
N PRO A 52 9.35 -11.06 -1.49
CA PRO A 52 10.48 -11.74 -0.86
C PRO A 52 10.78 -11.24 0.56
N ASN A 53 10.48 -9.96 0.85
CA ASN A 53 10.80 -9.30 2.11
C ASN A 53 9.67 -9.41 3.15
N ILE A 54 8.41 -9.61 2.71
CA ILE A 54 7.22 -9.55 3.57
C ILE A 54 6.50 -10.89 3.79
N LYS A 55 6.86 -11.96 3.04
CA LYS A 55 6.26 -13.29 3.21
C LYS A 55 6.35 -13.76 4.68
N GLY A 56 5.24 -14.25 5.22
CA GLY A 56 5.18 -14.71 6.62
C GLY A 56 5.13 -13.60 7.67
N LYS A 57 5.00 -12.32 7.28
CA LYS A 57 5.05 -11.17 8.19
C LYS A 57 3.72 -10.43 8.30
N SER A 58 3.61 -9.59 9.32
CA SER A 58 2.55 -8.59 9.42
C SER A 58 2.95 -7.30 8.72
N VAL A 59 2.10 -6.83 7.81
CA VAL A 59 2.32 -5.61 7.02
C VAL A 59 1.21 -4.61 7.35
N GLN A 60 1.63 -3.47 7.89
CA GLN A 60 0.78 -2.29 7.97
C GLN A 60 1.01 -1.40 6.74
N VAL A 61 -0.08 -1.09 6.03
CA VAL A 61 -0.10 -0.18 4.89
C VAL A 61 -0.60 1.17 5.37
N LEU A 62 0.24 2.20 5.23
CA LEU A 62 -0.08 3.59 5.55
C LEU A 62 -0.52 4.25 4.25
N ILE A 63 -1.73 4.83 4.23
CA ILE A 63 -2.40 5.33 3.02
C ILE A 63 -3.13 6.63 3.36
N ASP A 64 -3.17 7.60 2.45
CA ASP A 64 -3.93 8.85 2.59
C ASP A 64 -5.34 8.79 1.98
N ASN A 65 -5.63 7.74 1.21
CA ASN A 65 -6.94 7.42 0.69
C ASN A 65 -7.77 6.57 1.66
N VAL A 66 -8.77 7.19 2.30
CA VAL A 66 -9.71 6.53 3.22
C VAL A 66 -10.42 5.34 2.56
N PHE A 67 -10.81 5.46 1.29
CA PHE A 67 -11.49 4.38 0.58
C PHE A 67 -10.59 3.16 0.44
N THR A 68 -9.34 3.35 0.00
CA THR A 68 -8.37 2.25 -0.14
C THR A 68 -8.13 1.56 1.21
N ALA A 69 -7.97 2.32 2.28
CA ALA A 69 -7.81 1.75 3.62
C ALA A 69 -9.02 0.93 4.06
N ALA A 70 -10.24 1.41 3.79
CA ALA A 70 -11.47 0.68 4.08
C ALA A 70 -11.57 -0.61 3.25
N TYR A 71 -11.31 -0.56 1.94
CA TYR A 71 -11.40 -1.74 1.06
C TYR A 71 -10.40 -2.82 1.46
N ILE A 72 -9.19 -2.45 1.87
CA ILE A 72 -8.23 -3.44 2.39
C ILE A 72 -8.76 -4.03 3.70
N ASN A 73 -9.13 -3.21 4.68
CA ASN A 73 -9.52 -3.71 6.01
C ASN A 73 -10.81 -4.56 6.00
N PHE A 74 -11.75 -4.23 5.11
CA PHE A 74 -13.03 -4.92 4.97
C PHE A 74 -13.09 -5.89 3.80
N GLN A 75 -11.96 -6.13 3.11
CA GLN A 75 -11.83 -7.08 2.00
C GLN A 75 -12.73 -6.76 0.80
N GLY A 76 -13.07 -5.49 0.62
CA GLY A 76 -13.92 -5.00 -0.46
C GLY A 76 -14.87 -3.90 0.00
N GLY A 77 -15.81 -3.58 -0.87
CA GLY A 77 -16.85 -2.58 -0.64
C GLY A 77 -17.88 -2.56 -1.78
N GLN A 78 -18.58 -1.44 -1.92
CA GLN A 78 -19.71 -1.31 -2.85
C GLN A 78 -19.31 -1.40 -4.33
N SER A 79 -18.11 -0.95 -4.70
CA SER A 79 -17.63 -1.00 -6.08
C SER A 79 -17.07 -2.37 -6.39
N LEU A 80 -17.77 -3.15 -7.22
CA LEU A 80 -17.31 -4.47 -7.66
C LEU A 80 -15.90 -4.42 -8.26
N LYS A 81 -15.62 -3.42 -9.11
CA LYS A 81 -14.30 -3.24 -9.75
C LYS A 81 -13.18 -3.03 -8.74
N LEU A 82 -13.42 -2.31 -7.64
CA LEU A 82 -12.42 -2.11 -6.58
C LEU A 82 -12.34 -3.33 -5.66
N SER A 83 -13.46 -3.99 -5.40
CA SER A 83 -13.52 -5.24 -4.63
C SER A 83 -12.79 -6.39 -5.31
N GLU A 84 -12.74 -6.42 -6.64
CA GLU A 84 -11.90 -7.36 -7.40
C GLU A 84 -10.41 -7.17 -7.08
N VAL A 85 -9.92 -5.91 -7.00
CA VAL A 85 -8.53 -5.63 -6.63
C VAL A 85 -8.28 -5.96 -5.15
N ALA A 86 -9.21 -5.61 -4.27
CA ALA A 86 -9.13 -5.99 -2.85
C ALA A 86 -9.04 -7.52 -2.68
N THR A 87 -9.81 -8.28 -3.46
CA THR A 87 -9.79 -9.74 -3.44
C THR A 87 -8.44 -10.28 -3.92
N LYS A 88 -7.81 -9.67 -4.94
CA LYS A 88 -6.44 -10.02 -5.36
C LYS A 88 -5.42 -9.78 -4.27
N ILE A 89 -5.53 -8.66 -3.54
CA ILE A 89 -4.70 -8.35 -2.37
C ILE A 89 -4.86 -9.44 -1.31
N TRP A 90 -6.09 -9.73 -0.88
CA TRP A 90 -6.34 -10.73 0.16
C TRP A 90 -5.89 -12.13 -0.25
N SER A 91 -6.15 -12.52 -1.50
CA SER A 91 -5.70 -13.82 -2.03
C SER A 91 -4.17 -13.94 -2.01
N LEU A 92 -3.46 -12.87 -2.38
CA LEU A 92 -2.00 -12.82 -2.31
C LEU A 92 -1.52 -12.93 -0.86
N THR A 93 -2.10 -12.15 0.06
CA THR A 93 -1.65 -12.14 1.46
C THR A 93 -1.93 -13.48 2.15
N LEU A 94 -3.10 -14.08 1.93
CA LEU A 94 -3.44 -15.43 2.40
C LEU A 94 -2.45 -16.47 1.86
N ARG A 95 -2.19 -16.49 0.55
CA ARG A 95 -1.27 -17.45 -0.09
C ARG A 95 0.14 -17.38 0.49
N HIS A 96 0.60 -16.19 0.88
CA HIS A 96 1.96 -15.95 1.35
C HIS A 96 2.08 -15.79 2.87
N ASN A 97 1.02 -16.14 3.61
CA ASN A 97 0.95 -16.01 5.07
C ASN A 97 1.30 -14.59 5.56
N ILE A 98 0.78 -13.57 4.89
CA ILE A 98 0.96 -12.17 5.24
C ILE A 98 -0.29 -11.70 5.99
N THR A 99 -0.10 -11.16 7.18
CA THR A 99 -1.20 -10.46 7.88
C THR A 99 -1.21 -9.00 7.43
N ILE A 100 -2.27 -8.56 6.76
CA ILE A 100 -2.37 -7.19 6.26
C ILE A 100 -3.36 -6.34 7.07
N LYS A 101 -2.98 -5.09 7.34
CA LYS A 101 -3.87 -4.04 7.86
C LYS A 101 -3.57 -2.72 7.17
N ALA A 102 -4.60 -1.94 6.89
CA ALA A 102 -4.44 -0.58 6.39
C ALA A 102 -4.74 0.45 7.49
N LYS A 103 -3.93 1.50 7.56
CA LYS A 103 -4.16 2.66 8.43
C LYS A 103 -4.19 3.91 7.56
N HIS A 104 -5.32 4.61 7.62
CA HIS A 104 -5.43 5.92 6.99
C HIS A 104 -4.62 6.96 7.78
N LEU A 105 -3.78 7.72 7.09
CA LEU A 105 -3.08 8.90 7.62
C LEU A 105 -3.58 10.13 6.89
N ALA A 106 -4.06 11.14 7.61
CA ALA A 106 -4.46 12.40 7.00
C ALA A 106 -3.27 13.03 6.25
N GLY A 107 -3.53 13.70 5.11
CA GLY A 107 -2.51 14.14 4.15
C GLY A 107 -1.28 14.81 4.76
N THR A 108 -1.45 15.74 5.71
CA THR A 108 -0.33 16.41 6.40
C THR A 108 0.56 15.43 7.16
N VAL A 109 -0.03 14.42 7.81
CA VAL A 109 0.72 13.37 8.54
C VAL A 109 1.37 12.39 7.57
N PHE A 110 0.73 12.14 6.43
CA PHE A 110 1.27 11.25 5.40
C PHE A 110 2.51 11.85 4.71
N THR A 111 2.46 13.13 4.32
CA THR A 111 3.61 13.85 3.72
C THR A 111 4.81 13.88 4.65
N LEU A 112 4.56 14.02 5.95
CA LEU A 112 5.61 14.00 6.97
C LEU A 112 6.01 12.59 7.38
N ALA A 113 5.29 11.53 6.97
CA ALA A 113 5.60 10.17 7.40
C ALA A 113 7.07 9.80 7.11
N PRO A 114 7.66 10.06 5.93
CA PRO A 114 9.09 9.86 5.69
C PRO A 114 9.98 10.60 6.71
N GLU A 115 9.68 11.85 7.08
CA GLU A 115 10.44 12.68 8.02
C GLU A 115 10.21 12.32 9.50
N TYR A 116 9.00 11.86 9.86
CA TYR A 116 8.67 11.40 11.21
C TYR A 116 9.58 10.25 11.65
N HIS A 117 10.12 9.48 10.70
CA HIS A 117 10.99 8.34 10.98
C HIS A 117 12.44 8.71 11.26
N GLU A 118 12.92 9.89 10.86
CA GLU A 118 14.23 10.39 11.31
C GLU A 118 14.21 10.87 12.78
N ASN A 119 13.01 11.13 13.32
CA ASN A 119 12.80 11.64 14.67
C ASN A 119 12.24 10.62 15.66
N VAL A 120 12.13 9.33 15.28
CA VAL A 120 11.87 8.26 16.25
C VAL A 120 13.21 7.86 16.86
N PRO A 121 13.38 7.92 18.20
CA PRO A 121 14.58 7.42 18.85
C PRO A 121 14.87 5.99 18.40
N LYS A 122 16.04 5.76 17.82
CA LYS A 122 16.62 4.43 17.68
C LYS A 122 16.91 3.91 19.09
N SER A 123 15.93 3.31 19.74
CA SER A 123 16.12 2.69 21.05
C SER A 123 15.15 1.54 21.32
N ILE A 124 15.77 0.37 21.55
CA ILE A 124 15.35 -0.72 22.46
C ILE A 124 14.29 -1.66 21.82
N ILE A 125 14.54 -2.91 21.41
CA ILE A 125 15.45 -4.00 21.85
C ILE A 125 15.90 -4.79 20.61
#